data_AF-A0A453M1H9-F1
#
_entry.id   AF-A0A453M1H9-F1
#
_cell.length_a   1.000
_cell.length_b   1.000
_cell.length_c   1.000
_cell.angle_alpha   90.00
_cell.angle_beta   90.00
_cell.angle_gamma   90.00
#
_symmetry.space_group_name_H-M   'P 1'
#
loop_
_entity.id
_entity.type
_entity.pdbx_description
1 polymer ?
#
loop_
_entity_poly.entity_id
_entity_poly.type
_entity_poly.pdbx_seq_one_letter_code
_entity_poly.pdbx_strand_id
1 'polypeptide(L)'
;LAMFALVMFLSQLRVHGVSVSVGSSANVTTETKHLRGRCHISGFLHGKSGDCNRDHGSVCCKDGHRYPQFRCSPPVSADTPAILTLNSFARGGDGGGKSFCDNRFHKDTELVVALSTGWLRLDGKRRCNKMIRINGNGRAVLAKVVDECDSVYGCDAEHNFEPPCPYNDVDASPAVWKALGLKEEIGVFKITWSDV
;
A
#
# COMPACT_ATOMS: atom_id res chain seq x y z
N LEU A 1 -20.96 -31.05 -78.14
CA LEU A 1 -19.68 -31.06 -77.40
C LEU A 1 -19.91 -31.96 -76.18
N ALA A 2 -19.85 -33.30 -76.29
CA ALA A 2 -18.63 -34.13 -76.27
C ALA A 2 -17.72 -33.78 -75.07
N MET A 3 -17.26 -34.66 -74.17
CA MET A 3 -17.23 -36.12 -74.02
C MET A 3 -16.75 -36.44 -72.57
N PHE A 4 -17.31 -37.49 -71.96
CA PHE A 4 -16.69 -38.55 -71.12
C PHE A 4 -15.42 -38.31 -70.25
N ALA A 5 -15.48 -38.77 -68.98
CA ALA A 5 -14.66 -39.87 -68.40
C ALA A 5 -15.09 -40.13 -66.93
N LEU A 6 -15.61 -41.32 -66.53
CA LEU A 6 -14.91 -42.55 -66.08
C LEU A 6 -14.23 -42.38 -64.69
N VAL A 7 -14.29 -43.23 -63.65
CA VAL A 7 -14.85 -44.58 -63.42
C VAL A 7 -14.81 -44.89 -61.89
N MET A 8 -15.80 -45.67 -61.44
CA MET A 8 -15.89 -46.72 -60.41
C MET A 8 -15.08 -46.78 -59.07
N PHE A 9 -15.85 -47.26 -58.08
CA PHE A 9 -15.62 -48.43 -57.20
C PHE A 9 -15.06 -48.26 -55.76
N LEU A 10 -15.88 -48.77 -54.84
CA LEU A 10 -15.59 -49.55 -53.62
C LEU A 10 -14.51 -49.05 -52.65
N SER A 11 -14.88 -48.92 -51.37
CA SER A 11 -14.65 -49.97 -50.35
C SER A 11 -14.89 -49.39 -48.96
N GLN A 12 -15.59 -50.14 -48.12
CA GLN A 12 -15.65 -49.88 -46.68
C GLN A 12 -14.26 -49.94 -46.06
N LEU A 13 -14.01 -49.11 -45.05
CA LEU A 13 -13.20 -49.47 -43.88
C LEU A 13 -13.58 -48.53 -42.73
N ARG A 14 -14.29 -49.07 -41.75
CA ARG A 14 -14.31 -48.51 -40.39
C ARG A 14 -12.90 -48.68 -39.83
N VAL A 15 -12.25 -47.58 -39.51
CA VAL A 15 -11.13 -47.57 -38.58
C VAL A 15 -11.58 -46.76 -37.37
N HIS A 16 -11.66 -47.42 -36.22
CA HIS A 16 -11.84 -46.75 -34.93
C HIS A 16 -10.56 -45.97 -34.66
N GLY A 17 -10.62 -44.65 -34.84
CA GLY A 17 -9.58 -43.71 -34.46
C GLY A 17 -10.10 -42.78 -33.37
N VAL A 18 -9.65 -43.00 -32.14
CA VAL A 18 -9.79 -42.06 -31.03
C VAL A 18 -9.12 -40.74 -31.45
N SER A 19 -9.86 -39.62 -31.42
CA SER A 19 -9.24 -38.31 -31.53
C SER A 19 -9.92 -37.31 -30.60
N VAL A 20 -9.04 -36.66 -29.83
CA VAL A 20 -9.26 -35.79 -28.68
C VAL A 20 -9.98 -34.51 -29.08
N SER A 21 -10.99 -34.12 -28.30
CA SER A 21 -11.64 -32.82 -28.38
C SER A 21 -10.66 -31.71 -28.00
N VAL A 22 -10.19 -30.94 -28.98
CA VAL A 22 -9.49 -29.66 -28.77
C VAL A 22 -10.54 -28.63 -28.37
N GLY A 23 -10.63 -28.39 -27.07
CA GLY A 23 -11.44 -27.34 -26.47
C GLY A 23 -10.90 -25.96 -26.83
N SER A 24 -11.83 -25.07 -27.16
CA SER A 24 -11.66 -23.66 -27.49
C SER A 24 -10.72 -22.93 -26.51
N SER A 25 -9.69 -22.27 -27.05
CA SER A 25 -8.83 -21.36 -26.31
C SER A 25 -9.60 -20.10 -25.92
N ALA A 26 -10.23 -20.13 -24.74
CA ALA A 26 -10.55 -18.91 -24.03
C ALA A 26 -9.23 -18.34 -23.48
N ASN A 27 -8.79 -17.22 -24.05
CA ASN A 27 -7.76 -16.36 -23.46
C ASN A 27 -8.24 -15.94 -22.06
N VAL A 28 -7.75 -16.65 -21.04
CA VAL A 28 -7.82 -16.19 -19.66
C VAL A 28 -6.82 -15.03 -19.57
N THR A 29 -7.31 -13.83 -19.83
CA THR A 29 -6.69 -12.63 -19.28
C THR A 29 -6.61 -12.85 -17.77
N THR A 30 -5.40 -13.03 -17.28
CA THR A 30 -5.07 -12.94 -15.86
C THR A 30 -5.35 -11.52 -15.41
N GLU A 31 -6.63 -11.18 -15.21
CA GLU A 31 -6.98 -10.23 -14.17
C GLU A 31 -6.43 -10.84 -12.89
N THR A 32 -5.40 -10.19 -12.34
CA THR A 32 -5.01 -10.31 -10.95
C THR A 32 -6.19 -9.82 -10.12
N LYS A 33 -7.20 -10.69 -10.00
CA LYS A 33 -8.26 -10.63 -9.02
C LYS A 33 -7.54 -10.58 -7.68
N HIS A 34 -7.39 -9.36 -7.15
CA HIS A 34 -6.71 -9.08 -5.90
C HIS A 34 -7.28 -10.05 -4.87
N LEU A 35 -6.56 -11.14 -4.62
CA LEU A 35 -7.04 -12.15 -3.68
C LEU A 35 -7.25 -11.41 -2.37
N ARG A 36 -8.39 -11.65 -1.73
CA ARG A 36 -8.62 -11.36 -0.31
C ARG A 36 -7.70 -12.24 0.54
N GLY A 37 -6.39 -12.14 0.30
CA GLY A 37 -5.32 -12.72 1.09
C GLY A 37 -4.93 -11.75 2.18
N ARG A 38 -4.33 -12.29 3.24
CA ARG A 38 -3.71 -11.48 4.30
C ARG A 38 -2.56 -10.69 3.67
N CYS A 39 -2.28 -9.49 4.17
CA CYS A 39 -1.10 -8.75 3.72
C CYS A 39 0.18 -9.48 4.18
N HIS A 40 1.11 -9.70 3.25
CA HIS A 40 2.35 -10.42 3.49
C HIS A 40 3.55 -9.54 3.11
N ILE A 41 4.71 -9.87 3.70
CA ILE A 41 5.97 -9.23 3.36
C ILE A 41 6.25 -9.46 1.87
N SER A 42 6.46 -8.37 1.15
CA SER A 42 6.76 -8.36 -0.29
C SER A 42 8.24 -8.45 -0.61
N GLY A 43 9.10 -8.12 0.35
CA GLY A 43 10.55 -8.08 0.18
C GLY A 43 11.27 -7.66 1.45
N PHE A 44 12.59 -7.50 1.35
CA PHE A 44 13.42 -6.99 2.44
C PHE A 44 14.41 -5.96 1.91
N LEU A 45 14.53 -4.86 2.62
CA LEU A 45 15.54 -3.84 2.40
C LEU A 45 16.70 -4.06 3.37
N HIS A 46 17.93 -3.98 2.87
CA HIS A 46 19.12 -4.04 3.71
C HIS A 46 19.47 -2.64 4.17
N GLY A 47 19.42 -2.43 5.48
CA GLY A 47 19.64 -1.13 6.09
C GLY A 47 21.02 -0.58 5.79
N LYS A 48 21.04 0.74 5.63
CA LYS A 48 22.24 1.57 5.57
C LYS A 48 22.03 2.70 6.56
N SER A 49 22.96 2.89 7.48
CA SER A 49 22.90 3.93 8.50
C SER A 49 23.19 5.31 7.91
N GLY A 50 24.10 5.38 6.94
CA GLY A 50 24.44 6.60 6.22
C GLY A 50 24.76 7.77 7.15
N ASP A 51 24.34 8.97 6.73
CA ASP A 51 24.47 10.20 7.50
C ASP A 51 23.16 10.52 8.26
N CYS A 52 22.42 9.49 8.68
CA CYS A 52 21.16 9.65 9.40
C CYS A 52 21.30 10.63 10.59
N ASN A 53 20.48 11.67 10.60
CA ASN A 53 20.38 12.55 11.76
C ASN A 53 19.49 11.89 12.83
N ARG A 54 19.97 11.86 14.07
CA ARG A 54 19.22 11.34 15.24
C ARG A 54 18.52 12.44 16.05
N ASP A 55 18.66 13.70 15.63
CA ASP A 55 17.93 14.81 16.23
C ASP A 55 16.42 14.54 16.16
N HIS A 56 15.67 15.14 17.07
CA HIS A 56 14.20 15.05 17.13
C HIS A 56 13.62 13.62 17.30
N GLY A 57 14.45 12.61 17.58
CA GLY A 57 13.98 11.25 17.85
C GLY A 57 13.90 10.35 16.61
N SER A 58 14.45 10.78 15.46
CA SER A 58 14.54 9.96 14.25
C SER A 58 15.22 8.61 14.52
N VAL A 59 14.57 7.54 14.05
CA VAL A 59 15.08 6.17 14.18
C VAL A 59 15.88 5.83 12.93
N CYS A 60 17.20 5.73 13.05
CA CYS A 60 18.07 5.39 11.92
C CYS A 60 18.06 3.90 11.59
N CYS A 61 18.18 3.58 10.30
CA CYS A 61 18.48 2.24 9.85
C CYS A 61 19.83 1.75 10.38
N LYS A 62 19.93 0.43 10.56
CA LYS A 62 21.16 -0.25 10.99
C LYS A 62 21.78 -0.97 9.81
N ASP A 63 23.08 -0.80 9.63
CA ASP A 63 23.83 -1.44 8.54
C ASP A 63 23.64 -2.96 8.53
N GLY A 64 23.24 -3.49 7.38
CA GLY A 64 23.01 -4.92 7.18
C GLY A 64 21.75 -5.49 7.84
N HIS A 65 21.01 -4.71 8.64
CA HIS A 65 19.73 -5.15 9.19
C HIS A 65 18.68 -5.29 8.08
N ARG A 66 17.83 -6.31 8.17
CA ARG A 66 16.79 -6.59 7.17
C ARG A 66 15.46 -5.98 7.60
N TYR A 67 15.04 -4.93 6.92
CA TYR A 67 13.75 -4.27 7.14
C TYR A 67 12.69 -4.87 6.18
N PRO A 68 11.52 -5.32 6.68
CA PRO A 68 10.48 -5.88 5.83
C PRO A 68 9.82 -4.80 4.98
N GLN A 69 9.58 -5.11 3.70
CA GLN A 69 8.87 -4.24 2.78
C GLN A 69 7.45 -4.76 2.56
N PHE A 70 6.47 -3.87 2.52
CA PHE A 70 5.06 -4.19 2.31
C PHE A 70 4.47 -3.38 1.17
N ARG A 71 4.07 -4.08 0.10
CA ARG A 71 3.25 -3.57 -0.99
C ARG A 71 1.76 -3.85 -0.75
N CYS A 72 1.34 -3.82 0.50
CA CYS A 72 -0.04 -4.02 0.93
C CYS A 72 -0.23 -3.46 2.33
N SER A 73 -1.49 -3.33 2.74
CA SER A 73 -1.91 -2.99 4.10
C SER A 73 -3.06 -3.93 4.51
N PRO A 74 -3.44 -4.00 5.80
CA PRO A 74 -4.61 -4.77 6.22
C PRO A 74 -5.90 -4.32 5.50
N PRO A 75 -6.90 -5.19 5.35
CA PRO A 75 -8.16 -4.82 4.71
C PRO A 75 -8.85 -3.64 5.41
N VAL A 76 -9.35 -2.69 4.62
CA VAL A 76 -10.09 -1.53 5.11
C VAL A 76 -11.53 -1.92 5.44
N SER A 77 -12.03 -1.48 6.59
CA SER A 77 -13.38 -1.69 7.10
C SER A 77 -13.96 -0.39 7.70
N ALA A 78 -15.14 -0.47 8.32
CA ALA A 78 -15.74 0.66 9.05
C ALA A 78 -14.94 1.03 10.33
N ASP A 79 -14.08 0.13 10.81
CA ASP A 79 -13.26 0.27 12.01
C ASP A 79 -11.89 -0.38 11.77
N THR A 80 -11.15 0.11 10.79
CA THR A 80 -9.86 -0.46 10.37
C THR A 80 -8.83 -0.29 11.49
N PRO A 81 -8.31 -1.37 12.11
CA PRO A 81 -7.30 -1.24 13.16
C PRO A 81 -5.99 -0.71 12.58
N ALA A 82 -5.39 0.26 13.26
CA ALA A 82 -4.11 0.85 12.86
C ALA A 82 -3.26 1.24 14.07
N ILE A 83 -2.01 1.54 13.78
CA ILE A 83 -1.11 2.21 14.69
C ILE A 83 -1.06 3.69 14.29
N LEU A 84 -1.24 4.57 15.25
CA LEU A 84 -1.07 6.00 15.13
C LEU A 84 0.37 6.35 15.52
N THR A 85 1.10 7.01 14.63
CA THR A 85 2.42 7.59 14.90
C THR A 85 2.36 9.11 14.78
N LEU A 86 3.39 9.80 15.29
CA LEU A 86 3.49 11.25 15.31
C LEU A 86 4.48 11.72 14.26
N ASN A 87 4.08 12.67 13.43
CA ASN A 87 4.95 13.28 12.43
C ASN A 87 4.62 14.76 12.21
N SER A 88 5.66 15.59 12.13
CA SER A 88 5.53 16.95 11.62
C SER A 88 5.62 16.98 10.09
N PHE A 89 4.53 17.40 9.45
CA PHE A 89 4.46 17.67 7.99
C PHE A 89 4.94 19.09 7.63
N ALA A 90 5.46 19.84 8.60
CA ALA A 90 5.96 21.19 8.40
C ALA A 90 7.31 21.17 7.68
N ARG A 91 7.67 22.31 7.06
CA ARG A 91 8.99 22.47 6.46
C ARG A 91 10.07 22.34 7.53
N GLY A 92 11.01 21.41 7.33
CA GLY A 92 12.10 21.16 8.26
C GLY A 92 11.68 20.34 9.49
N GLY A 93 10.47 19.76 9.48
CA GLY A 93 10.09 18.71 10.40
C GLY A 93 10.39 17.32 9.86
N ASP A 94 9.84 16.31 10.53
CA ASP A 94 10.22 14.90 10.37
C ASP A 94 9.83 14.33 9.00
N GLY A 95 8.73 14.81 8.40
CA GLY A 95 8.23 14.32 7.10
C GLY A 95 9.16 14.59 5.91
N GLY A 96 10.27 15.31 6.12
CA GLY A 96 11.32 15.58 5.14
C GLY A 96 10.84 16.49 3.99
N GLY A 97 10.17 15.88 3.02
CA GLY A 97 9.69 16.50 1.79
C GLY A 97 8.30 17.13 1.88
N LYS A 98 7.82 17.59 0.72
CA LYS A 98 6.42 18.03 0.57
C LYS A 98 5.52 16.80 0.40
N SER A 99 4.31 16.88 0.93
CA SER A 99 3.41 15.73 0.94
C SER A 99 2.94 15.28 -0.45
N PHE A 100 2.86 13.97 -0.62
CA PHE A 100 2.61 13.29 -1.90
C PHE A 100 1.30 13.72 -2.58
N CYS A 101 0.23 13.95 -1.83
CA CYS A 101 -1.09 14.17 -2.42
C CYS A 101 -1.31 15.59 -2.97
N ASP A 102 -0.57 16.59 -2.49
CA ASP A 102 -0.81 18.01 -2.84
C ASP A 102 0.46 18.87 -2.97
N ASN A 103 1.66 18.28 -2.86
CA ASN A 103 2.96 18.91 -3.11
C ASN A 103 3.18 20.20 -2.29
N ARG A 104 2.77 20.16 -1.01
CA ARG A 104 2.97 21.23 -0.03
C ARG A 104 3.39 20.68 1.33
N PHE A 105 3.87 21.57 2.18
CA PHE A 105 4.02 21.32 3.61
C PHE A 105 2.71 21.65 4.33
N HIS A 106 2.50 21.07 5.50
CA HIS A 106 1.35 21.35 6.38
C HIS A 106 1.84 21.79 7.75
N LYS A 107 1.18 22.77 8.35
CA LYS A 107 1.52 23.19 9.72
C LYS A 107 1.08 22.12 10.71
N ASP A 108 1.78 22.00 11.84
CA ASP A 108 1.43 21.07 12.92
C ASP A 108 0.05 21.31 13.54
N THR A 109 -0.52 22.50 13.30
CA THR A 109 -1.88 22.86 13.70
C THR A 109 -2.97 22.33 12.75
N GLU A 110 -2.60 21.82 11.57
CA GLU A 110 -3.54 21.25 10.59
C GLU A 110 -3.84 19.79 10.94
N LEU A 111 -5.11 19.37 10.86
CA LEU A 111 -5.52 17.98 11.09
C LEU A 111 -5.24 17.13 9.84
N VAL A 112 -3.99 16.70 9.68
CA VAL A 112 -3.53 15.94 8.53
C VAL A 112 -2.83 14.64 8.93
N VAL A 113 -2.84 13.67 8.01
CA VAL A 113 -2.21 12.35 8.16
C VAL A 113 -1.59 11.85 6.86
N ALA A 114 -0.60 10.97 7.00
CA ALA A 114 -0.17 10.03 5.98
C ALA A 114 -0.79 8.64 6.22
N LEU A 115 -0.90 7.85 5.17
CA LEU A 115 -1.32 6.44 5.27
C LEU A 115 -0.24 5.53 4.68
N SER A 116 -0.06 4.34 5.25
CA SER A 116 0.79 3.30 4.66
C SER A 116 0.51 3.10 3.17
N THR A 117 1.55 2.81 2.38
CA THR A 117 1.48 2.59 0.91
C THR A 117 0.29 1.76 0.46
N GLY A 118 0.00 0.66 1.16
CA GLY A 118 -1.11 -0.22 0.82
C GLY A 118 -2.48 0.47 0.89
N TRP A 119 -2.72 1.25 1.94
CA TRP A 119 -3.95 2.03 2.11
C TRP A 119 -4.02 3.27 1.24
N LEU A 120 -2.91 3.91 0.89
CA LEU A 120 -2.98 5.13 0.07
C LEU A 120 -3.12 4.81 -1.42
N ARG A 121 -2.30 3.88 -1.93
CA ARG A 121 -2.06 3.73 -3.38
C ARG A 121 -2.52 2.40 -3.95
N LEU A 122 -2.51 1.32 -3.16
CA LEU A 122 -2.61 -0.04 -3.70
C LEU A 122 -3.98 -0.69 -3.51
N ASP A 123 -4.81 -0.22 -2.59
CA ASP A 123 -6.14 -0.81 -2.36
C ASP A 123 -7.19 -0.39 -3.42
N GLY A 124 -6.79 0.39 -4.43
CA GLY A 124 -7.64 0.84 -5.53
C GLY A 124 -8.58 2.01 -5.18
N LYS A 125 -8.61 2.47 -3.93
CA LYS A 125 -9.37 3.68 -3.55
C LYS A 125 -8.49 4.92 -3.61
N ARG A 126 -9.07 6.03 -4.08
CA ARG A 126 -8.39 7.34 -4.09
C ARG A 126 -8.63 8.10 -2.79
N ARG A 127 -7.71 7.95 -1.82
CA ARG A 127 -7.78 8.65 -0.51
C ARG A 127 -7.09 10.00 -0.44
N CYS A 128 -6.19 10.32 -1.38
CA CYS A 128 -5.54 11.62 -1.40
C CYS A 128 -6.55 12.78 -1.30
N ASN A 129 -6.30 13.70 -0.37
CA ASN A 129 -7.14 14.86 -0.04
C ASN A 129 -8.56 14.52 0.44
N LYS A 130 -8.80 13.28 0.88
CA LYS A 130 -10.06 12.87 1.52
C LYS A 130 -9.91 12.92 3.04
N MET A 131 -11.05 13.06 3.72
CA MET A 131 -11.10 12.95 5.17
C MET A 131 -11.22 11.47 5.55
N ILE A 132 -10.52 11.08 6.60
CA ILE A 132 -10.79 9.84 7.33
C ILE A 132 -11.26 10.19 8.74
N ARG A 133 -12.05 9.31 9.34
CA ARG A 133 -12.36 9.37 10.76
C ARG A 133 -11.38 8.49 11.51
N ILE A 134 -10.74 9.05 12.53
CA ILE A 134 -9.83 8.33 13.43
C ILE A 134 -10.49 8.27 14.80
N ASN A 135 -10.57 7.08 15.39
CA ASN A 135 -11.05 6.84 16.74
C ASN A 135 -9.91 6.33 17.62
N GLY A 136 -9.71 6.96 18.78
CA GLY A 136 -8.67 6.60 19.73
C GLY A 136 -8.89 7.30 21.07
N ASN A 137 -8.49 6.66 22.17
CA ASN A 137 -8.58 7.24 23.51
C ASN A 137 -9.99 7.75 23.89
N GLY A 138 -11.03 7.03 23.44
CA GLY A 138 -12.44 7.41 23.66
C GLY A 138 -12.89 8.66 22.89
N ARG A 139 -12.07 9.18 21.96
CA ARG A 139 -12.34 10.37 21.15
C ARG A 139 -12.29 10.02 19.66
N ALA A 140 -12.82 10.92 18.85
CA ALA A 140 -12.77 10.83 17.40
C ALA A 140 -12.38 12.17 16.78
N VAL A 141 -11.66 12.13 15.66
CA VAL A 141 -11.26 13.31 14.89
C VAL A 141 -11.34 13.00 13.40
N LEU A 142 -11.70 14.02 12.61
CA LEU A 142 -11.57 13.97 11.15
C LEU A 142 -10.22 14.56 10.75
N ALA A 143 -9.47 13.85 9.92
CA ALA A 143 -8.18 14.32 9.41
C ALA A 143 -8.09 14.12 7.90
N LYS A 144 -7.42 15.05 7.21
CA LYS A 144 -7.20 14.99 5.76
C LYS A 144 -5.99 14.11 5.47
N VAL A 145 -6.14 13.14 4.57
CA VAL A 145 -5.02 12.36 4.05
C VAL A 145 -4.24 13.21 3.05
N VAL A 146 -2.99 13.51 3.38
CA VAL A 146 -2.11 14.38 2.58
C VAL A 146 -0.88 13.67 2.05
N ASP A 147 -0.50 12.54 2.65
CA ASP A 147 0.78 11.92 2.34
C ASP A 147 0.77 10.38 2.34
N GLU A 148 1.87 9.83 1.85
CA GLU A 148 2.22 8.42 1.94
C GLU A 148 3.21 8.19 3.09
N CYS A 149 2.92 7.21 3.95
CA CYS A 149 3.95 6.61 4.81
C CYS A 149 4.51 5.41 4.04
N ASP A 150 5.69 5.56 3.43
CA ASP A 150 6.21 4.57 2.49
C ASP A 150 6.63 3.28 3.20
N SER A 151 5.85 2.20 3.01
CA SER A 151 6.13 0.90 3.62
C SER A 151 6.99 -0.01 2.72
N VAL A 152 7.50 0.52 1.62
CA VAL A 152 8.31 -0.21 0.62
C VAL A 152 9.74 0.29 0.60
N TYR A 153 9.96 1.60 0.58
CA TYR A 153 11.28 2.22 0.46
C TYR A 153 11.71 2.86 1.79
N GLY A 154 13.01 3.15 1.91
CA GLY A 154 13.64 3.56 3.17
C GLY A 154 15.13 3.18 3.22
N CYS A 155 15.81 3.57 4.30
CA CYS A 155 17.24 3.39 4.54
C CYS A 155 18.14 3.88 3.39
N ASP A 156 17.74 4.96 2.73
CA ASP A 156 18.50 5.63 1.68
C ASP A 156 18.46 7.15 1.90
N ALA A 157 19.19 7.88 1.06
CA ALA A 157 19.32 9.33 1.21
C ALA A 157 18.02 10.11 0.98
N GLU A 158 17.08 9.59 0.17
CA GLU A 158 15.78 10.26 -0.04
C GLU A 158 14.91 10.17 1.22
N HIS A 159 15.10 9.11 2.02
CA HIS A 159 14.36 8.85 3.25
C HIS A 159 15.18 9.17 4.52
N ASN A 160 16.21 10.02 4.44
CA ASN A 160 17.10 10.36 5.56
C ASN A 160 17.70 9.15 6.30
N PHE A 161 17.83 8.01 5.61
CA PHE A 161 18.24 6.72 6.15
C PHE A 161 17.33 6.18 7.28
N GLU A 162 16.07 6.61 7.33
CA GLU A 162 15.02 6.08 8.21
C GLU A 162 14.41 4.79 7.66
N PRO A 163 13.91 3.87 8.51
CA PRO A 163 13.34 2.61 8.06
C PRO A 163 12.03 2.82 7.30
N PRO A 164 11.64 1.87 6.42
CA PRO A 164 10.30 1.87 5.84
C PRO A 164 9.22 1.90 6.90
N CYS A 165 8.14 2.62 6.62
CA CYS A 165 6.98 2.70 7.50
C CYS A 165 6.35 1.32 7.76
N PRO A 166 5.68 1.14 8.92
CA PRO A 166 4.79 0.01 9.11
C PRO A 166 3.68 -0.03 8.04
N TYR A 167 3.21 -1.22 7.73
CA TYR A 167 2.18 -1.46 6.71
C TYR A 167 0.75 -1.17 7.18
N ASN A 168 0.57 -0.78 8.44
CA ASN A 168 -0.70 -0.55 9.11
C ASN A 168 -0.69 0.76 9.94
N ASP A 169 -0.01 1.77 9.41
CA ASP A 169 0.27 3.05 10.05
C ASP A 169 -0.63 4.18 9.55
N VAL A 170 -1.10 4.99 10.50
CA VAL A 170 -1.69 6.32 10.28
C VAL A 170 -0.74 7.30 10.94
N ASP A 171 0.10 7.92 10.13
CA ASP A 171 1.12 8.83 10.62
C ASP A 171 0.56 10.25 10.68
N ALA A 172 0.52 10.84 11.87
CA ALA A 172 -0.40 11.92 12.18
C ALA A 172 0.26 13.15 12.76
N SER A 173 -0.23 14.32 12.33
CA SER A 173 0.18 15.63 12.83
C SER A 173 -0.05 15.81 14.34
N PRO A 174 0.72 16.67 15.02
CA PRO A 174 0.49 17.03 16.43
C PRO A 174 -0.94 17.46 16.75
N ALA A 175 -1.61 18.17 15.84
CA ALA A 175 -3.02 18.54 16.00
C ALA A 175 -3.96 17.33 16.09
N VAL A 176 -3.72 16.25 15.35
CA VAL A 176 -4.53 15.03 15.41
C VAL A 176 -4.36 14.34 16.77
N TRP A 177 -3.11 14.22 17.23
CA TRP A 177 -2.78 13.69 18.56
C TRP A 177 -3.47 14.47 19.67
N LYS A 178 -3.35 15.80 19.63
CA LYS A 178 -4.02 16.70 20.57
C LYS A 178 -5.54 16.56 20.55
N ALA A 179 -6.15 16.44 19.37
CA ALA A 179 -7.60 16.27 19.23
C ALA A 179 -8.10 14.94 19.84
N LEU A 180 -7.29 13.89 19.75
CA LEU A 180 -7.54 12.60 20.41
C LEU A 180 -7.19 12.62 21.91
N GLY A 181 -6.75 13.76 22.46
CA GLY A 181 -6.34 13.88 23.86
C GLY A 181 -5.14 13.01 24.22
N LEU A 182 -4.31 12.67 23.23
CA LEU A 182 -3.07 11.94 23.41
C LEU A 182 -1.94 12.94 23.64
N LYS A 183 -0.94 12.50 24.39
CA LYS A 183 0.29 13.27 24.57
C LYS A 183 1.37 12.72 23.64
N GLU A 184 2.16 13.61 23.06
CA GLU A 184 3.16 13.29 22.03
C GLU A 184 4.25 12.35 22.53
N GLU A 185 4.60 12.41 23.83
CA GLU A 185 5.61 11.53 24.44
C GLU A 185 5.24 10.03 24.43
N ILE A 186 4.00 9.69 24.11
CA ILE A 186 3.58 8.29 23.92
C ILE A 186 4.22 7.72 22.65
N GLY A 187 4.39 8.54 21.61
CA GLY A 187 5.01 8.19 20.32
C GLY A 187 4.20 7.22 19.44
N VAL A 188 3.50 6.25 20.02
CA VAL A 188 2.75 5.21 19.30
C VAL A 188 1.44 4.87 20.03
N PHE A 189 0.30 4.89 19.34
CA PHE A 189 -1.00 4.57 19.93
C PHE A 189 -1.87 3.68 19.05
N LYS A 190 -2.70 2.82 19.64
CA LYS A 190 -3.64 1.97 18.87
C LYS A 190 -4.94 2.72 18.58
N ILE A 191 -5.37 2.70 17.32
CA ILE A 191 -6.58 3.39 16.86
C ILE A 191 -7.42 2.48 15.97
N THR A 192 -8.63 2.94 15.64
CA THR A 192 -9.33 2.52 14.43
C THR A 192 -9.52 3.71 13.50
N TRP A 193 -9.66 3.47 12.19
CA TRP A 193 -10.03 4.49 11.23
C TRP A 193 -11.00 3.98 10.15
N SER A 194 -11.70 4.92 9.52
CA SER A 194 -12.57 4.65 8.37
C SER A 194 -12.60 5.79 7.36
N ASP A 195 -12.92 5.41 6.13
CA ASP A 195 -13.32 6.36 5.08
C ASP A 195 -14.59 7.12 5.52
N VAL A 196 -14.70 8.40 5.13
CA VAL A 196 -15.88 9.27 5.37
C VAL A 196 -16.71 9.43 4.11
#